data_AF-A0A3N9NQ23-F1
#
_entry.id   AF-A0A3N9NQ23-F1
#
_cell.length_a   1.000
_cell.length_b   1.000
_cell.length_c   1.000
_cell.angle_alpha   90.00
_cell.angle_beta   90.00
_cell.angle_gamma   90.00
#
_symmetry.space_group_name_H-M   'P 1'
#
loop_
_entity.id
_entity.type
_entity.pdbx_description
1 polymer ?
#
loop_
_entity_poly.entity_id
_entity_poly.type
_entity_poly.pdbx_seq_one_letter_code
_entity_poly.pdbx_strand_id
1 'polypeptide(L)'
;MNSPRHILVLFIDGLGCGIDDPTINPCCFSPHFFRHFRDDAPRQLAAGEYVTGLDANLDLPGLPQSATGQTALFTGVNAAKVLGRHLSGFPNQKLRDIIREHSILKWFAERGHKAAFLNAFHPPFFDYNPHDIIGHLSATSVTNLVAGLPFFGLDDLKDGRALYQDISGDGLREKGFAAPITSPEKAGEIIGRQAQHYH
;
A
#
# COMPACT_ATOMS: atom_id res chain seq x y z
N MET A 1 -6.81 -15.95 -22.22
CA MET A 1 -6.11 -16.01 -20.92
C MET A 1 -7.17 -16.04 -19.84
N ASN A 2 -7.12 -16.99 -18.91
CA ASN A 2 -8.01 -16.96 -17.74
C ASN A 2 -7.62 -15.77 -16.87
N SER A 3 -8.59 -14.95 -16.45
CA SER A 3 -8.34 -13.86 -15.50
C SER A 3 -7.73 -14.42 -14.22
N PRO A 4 -6.79 -13.69 -13.57
CA PRO A 4 -6.21 -14.14 -12.32
C PRO A 4 -7.31 -14.33 -11.27
N ARG A 5 -7.24 -15.45 -10.53
CA ARG A 5 -8.20 -15.75 -9.44
C ARG A 5 -7.95 -14.92 -8.17
N HIS A 6 -6.71 -14.48 -7.98
CA HIS A 6 -6.26 -13.71 -6.83
C HIS A 6 -5.29 -12.62 -7.30
N ILE A 7 -5.38 -11.43 -6.71
CA ILE A 7 -4.49 -10.32 -6.98
C ILE A 7 -3.90 -9.86 -5.64
N LEU A 8 -2.57 -9.89 -5.54
CA LEU A 8 -1.83 -9.37 -4.39
C LEU A 8 -1.04 -8.15 -4.83
N VAL A 9 -1.26 -7.03 -4.15
CA VAL A 9 -0.47 -5.81 -4.34
C VAL A 9 0.36 -5.59 -3.08
N LEU A 10 1.68 -5.62 -3.23
CA LEU A 10 2.62 -5.22 -2.19
C LEU A 10 3.13 -3.81 -2.53
N PHE A 11 2.90 -2.86 -1.62
CA PHE A 11 3.37 -1.49 -1.76
C PHE A 11 4.30 -1.16 -0.59
N ILE A 12 5.51 -0.70 -0.88
CA ILE A 12 6.52 -0.31 0.10
C ILE A 12 6.73 1.19 -0.05
N ASP A 13 6.33 1.95 0.97
CA ASP A 13 6.49 3.40 0.96
C ASP A 13 7.99 3.77 1.01
N GLY A 14 8.37 4.79 0.24
CA GLY A 14 9.75 5.26 0.13
C GLY A 14 10.70 4.38 -0.70
N LEU A 15 10.24 3.25 -1.26
CA LEU A 15 11.05 2.40 -2.14
C LEU A 15 10.78 2.71 -3.61
N GLY A 16 11.82 3.09 -4.36
CA GLY A 16 11.73 3.38 -5.79
C GLY A 16 12.83 2.69 -6.60
N CYS A 17 12.70 2.72 -7.92
CA CYS A 17 13.74 2.25 -8.85
C CYS A 17 14.81 3.35 -9.02
N GLY A 18 15.82 3.35 -8.16
CA GLY A 18 16.97 4.27 -8.22
C GLY A 18 18.08 3.82 -9.19
N ILE A 19 19.20 4.52 -9.20
CA ILE A 19 20.40 4.09 -9.94
C ILE A 19 21.08 2.90 -9.25
N ASP A 20 21.88 2.11 -9.99
CA ASP A 20 22.70 1.03 -9.42
C ASP A 20 23.95 1.61 -8.75
N ASP A 21 23.76 2.19 -7.56
CA ASP A 21 24.84 2.71 -6.73
C ASP A 21 24.60 2.30 -5.26
N PRO A 22 25.42 1.39 -4.71
CA PRO A 22 25.25 0.86 -3.36
C PRO A 22 25.47 1.91 -2.25
N THR A 23 26.02 3.09 -2.57
CA THR A 23 26.20 4.17 -1.59
C THR A 23 24.92 4.98 -1.36
N ILE A 24 23.95 4.91 -2.27
CA ILE A 24 22.69 5.66 -2.19
C ILE A 24 21.43 4.79 -2.31
N ASN A 25 21.52 3.64 -2.98
CA ASN A 25 20.37 2.78 -3.27
C ASN A 25 20.44 1.48 -2.47
N PRO A 26 19.61 1.29 -1.42
CA PRO A 26 19.63 0.07 -0.62
C PRO A 26 19.22 -1.19 -1.41
N CYS A 27 18.54 -1.05 -2.55
CA CYS A 27 18.20 -2.18 -3.42
C CYS A 27 19.43 -2.88 -4.01
N CYS A 28 20.59 -2.23 -4.06
CA CYS A 28 21.84 -2.84 -4.50
C CYS A 28 22.29 -4.01 -3.61
N PHE A 29 21.77 -4.10 -2.38
CA PHE A 29 22.05 -5.20 -1.45
C PHE A 29 20.94 -6.25 -1.42
N SER A 30 19.83 -6.03 -2.13
CA SER A 30 18.74 -7.00 -2.16
C SER A 30 19.19 -8.26 -2.91
N PRO A 31 19.11 -9.46 -2.30
CA PRO A 31 19.40 -10.72 -2.98
C PRO A 31 18.21 -11.21 -3.85
N HIS A 32 17.08 -10.49 -3.84
CA HIS A 32 15.81 -10.96 -4.37
C HIS A 32 15.06 -9.88 -5.19
N PHE A 33 13.73 -9.85 -5.04
CA PHE A 33 12.74 -9.15 -5.87
C PHE A 33 12.90 -7.62 -5.99
N PHE A 34 13.71 -6.98 -5.14
CA PHE A 34 13.86 -5.52 -5.15
C PHE A 34 15.12 -5.03 -5.86
N ARG A 35 15.96 -5.92 -6.40
CA ARG A 35 17.17 -5.54 -7.14
C ARG A 35 16.85 -5.08 -8.58
N HIS A 36 16.18 -3.94 -8.66
CA HIS A 36 15.78 -3.30 -9.91
C HIS A 36 16.21 -1.84 -9.94
N PHE A 37 16.75 -1.41 -11.08
CA PHE A 37 17.33 -0.09 -11.24
C PHE A 37 16.63 0.68 -12.36
N ARG A 38 16.65 2.00 -12.29
CA ARG A 38 15.99 2.89 -13.25
C ARG A 38 16.40 2.60 -14.69
N ASP A 39 17.70 2.42 -14.91
CA ASP A 39 18.27 2.30 -16.24
C ASP A 39 18.12 0.87 -16.82
N ASP A 40 17.57 -0.04 -16.00
CA ASP A 40 17.31 -1.45 -16.33
C ASP A 40 15.85 -1.73 -16.71
N ALA A 41 14.96 -0.73 -16.64
CA ALA A 41 13.53 -0.86 -16.88
C ALA A 41 13.06 -0.01 -18.09
N PRO A 42 12.08 -0.48 -18.88
CA PRO A 42 11.32 -1.70 -18.71
C PRO A 42 12.07 -2.97 -19.15
N ARG A 43 11.87 -4.07 -18.41
CA ARG A 43 12.39 -5.40 -18.80
C ARG A 43 11.44 -6.53 -18.41
N GLN A 44 11.43 -7.57 -19.22
CA GLN A 44 10.78 -8.84 -18.89
C GLN A 44 11.76 -9.70 -18.09
N LEU A 45 11.29 -10.29 -17.00
CA LEU A 45 12.04 -11.26 -16.21
C LEU A 45 11.68 -12.69 -16.67
N ALA A 46 12.27 -13.70 -16.02
CA ALA A 46 11.89 -15.09 -16.27
C ALA A 46 10.41 -15.33 -15.90
N ALA A 47 9.83 -16.41 -16.44
CA ALA A 47 8.48 -16.88 -16.07
C ALA A 47 7.31 -15.88 -16.26
N GLY A 48 7.45 -14.87 -17.13
CA GLY A 48 6.35 -13.95 -17.47
C GLY A 48 6.19 -12.76 -16.53
N GLU A 49 7.12 -12.59 -15.60
CA GLU A 49 7.24 -11.42 -14.73
C GLU A 49 7.74 -10.20 -15.53
N TYR A 50 7.37 -9.00 -15.08
CA TYR A 50 7.71 -7.75 -15.75
C TYR A 50 8.05 -6.65 -14.76
N VAL A 51 9.08 -5.87 -15.08
CA VAL A 51 9.54 -4.73 -14.29
C VAL A 51 9.44 -3.48 -15.15
N THR A 52 8.84 -2.44 -14.60
CA THR A 52 8.75 -1.13 -15.25
C THR A 52 9.02 -0.02 -14.26
N GLY A 53 9.80 0.97 -14.70
CA GLY A 53 10.01 2.20 -13.96
C GLY A 53 8.83 3.13 -14.19
N LEU A 54 8.24 3.63 -13.11
CA LEU A 54 7.16 4.61 -13.17
C LEU A 54 7.70 5.99 -12.82
N ASP A 55 7.23 7.01 -13.53
CA ASP A 55 7.52 8.39 -13.17
C ASP A 55 6.73 8.79 -11.92
N ALA A 56 7.40 8.81 -10.77
CA ALA A 56 6.81 9.23 -9.50
C ALA A 56 6.46 10.73 -9.48
N ASN A 57 7.00 11.52 -10.41
CA ASN A 57 6.65 12.94 -10.55
C ASN A 57 5.27 13.16 -11.16
N LEU A 58 4.68 12.14 -11.79
CA LEU A 58 3.34 12.20 -12.36
C LEU A 58 3.18 13.40 -13.32
N ASP A 59 4.14 13.59 -14.22
CA ASP A 59 4.21 14.72 -15.16
C ASP A 59 4.23 16.11 -14.50
N LEU A 60 4.66 16.20 -13.23
CA LEU A 60 4.69 17.45 -12.48
C LEU A 60 6.06 17.68 -11.81
N PRO A 61 6.68 18.86 -11.99
CA PRO A 61 7.95 19.17 -11.34
C PRO A 61 7.83 19.20 -9.81
N GLY A 62 8.96 18.99 -9.15
CA GLY A 62 9.06 19.00 -7.68
C GLY A 62 9.28 17.60 -7.09
N LEU A 63 9.37 17.54 -5.76
CA LEU A 63 9.56 16.29 -5.05
C LEU A 63 8.22 15.53 -4.97
N PRO A 64 8.13 14.28 -5.48
CA PRO A 64 6.95 13.44 -5.29
C PRO A 64 6.56 13.32 -3.82
N GLN A 65 5.25 13.31 -3.55
CA GLN A 65 4.73 13.23 -2.17
C GLN A 65 3.64 12.17 -2.04
N SER A 66 3.53 11.61 -0.82
CA SER A 66 2.72 10.44 -0.52
C SER A 66 1.23 10.63 -0.77
N ALA A 67 0.62 11.77 -0.40
CA ALA A 67 -0.83 11.94 -0.54
C ALA A 67 -1.26 11.90 -2.02
N THR A 68 -0.55 12.63 -2.89
CA THR A 68 -0.81 12.60 -4.34
C THR A 68 -0.36 11.29 -4.98
N GLY A 69 0.81 10.77 -4.62
CA GLY A 69 1.35 9.53 -5.20
C GLY A 69 0.47 8.32 -4.89
N GLN A 70 0.09 8.13 -3.64
CA GLN A 70 -0.78 7.02 -3.23
C GLN A 70 -2.20 7.21 -3.76
N THR A 71 -2.74 8.44 -3.82
CA THR A 71 -4.04 8.67 -4.48
C THR A 71 -3.98 8.21 -5.93
N ALA A 72 -2.91 8.56 -6.68
CA ALA A 72 -2.76 8.10 -8.05
C ALA A 72 -2.66 6.57 -8.15
N LEU A 73 -1.87 5.93 -7.27
CA LEU A 73 -1.70 4.48 -7.23
C LEU A 73 -3.03 3.73 -7.03
N PHE A 74 -3.89 4.20 -6.13
CA PHE A 74 -5.14 3.51 -5.76
C PHE A 74 -6.38 3.92 -6.58
N THR A 75 -6.23 4.89 -7.50
CA THR A 75 -7.35 5.41 -8.28
C THR A 75 -7.11 5.45 -9.79
N GLY A 76 -5.85 5.34 -10.22
CA GLY A 76 -5.47 5.55 -11.62
C GLY A 76 -5.56 7.01 -12.09
N VAL A 77 -5.94 7.95 -11.23
CA VAL A 77 -6.06 9.38 -11.55
C VAL A 77 -4.74 10.08 -11.21
N ASN A 78 -4.19 10.88 -12.14
CA ASN A 78 -3.01 11.70 -11.86
C ASN A 78 -3.36 12.84 -10.87
N ALA A 79 -3.30 12.53 -9.57
CA ALA A 79 -3.69 13.40 -8.48
C ALA A 79 -2.80 14.65 -8.34
N ALA A 80 -1.49 14.53 -8.61
CA ALA A 80 -0.58 15.66 -8.58
C ALA A 80 -0.97 16.71 -9.63
N LYS A 81 -1.27 16.26 -10.86
CA LYS A 81 -1.76 17.13 -11.93
C LYS A 81 -3.11 17.76 -11.62
N VAL A 82 -4.03 17.00 -11.01
CA VAL A 82 -5.35 17.52 -10.56
C VAL A 82 -5.21 18.62 -9.50
N LEU A 83 -4.20 18.54 -8.62
CA LEU A 83 -3.91 19.58 -7.63
C LEU A 83 -3.00 20.69 -8.15
N GLY A 84 -2.28 20.47 -9.24
CA GLY A 84 -1.21 21.35 -9.73
C GLY A 84 0.02 21.38 -8.82
N ARG A 85 0.13 20.47 -7.85
CA ARG A 85 1.26 20.33 -6.92
C ARG A 85 1.31 18.94 -6.30
N HIS A 86 2.48 18.54 -5.83
CA HIS A 86 2.62 17.39 -4.93
C HIS A 86 2.11 17.75 -3.53
N LEU A 87 1.38 16.84 -2.89
CA LEU A 87 0.86 17.00 -1.53
C LEU A 87 1.38 15.89 -0.62
N SER A 88 1.97 16.28 0.51
CA SER A 88 2.44 15.37 1.57
C SER A 88 1.39 15.20 2.67
N GLY A 89 1.53 14.14 3.47
CA GLY A 89 0.65 13.86 4.61
C GLY A 89 -0.69 13.26 4.19
N PHE A 90 -1.78 13.79 4.74
CA PHE A 90 -3.13 13.25 4.50
C PHE A 90 -3.77 13.84 3.22
N PRO A 91 -4.53 13.04 2.46
CA PRO A 91 -5.28 13.52 1.31
C PRO A 91 -6.24 14.63 1.73
N ASN A 92 -6.19 15.77 1.03
CA ASN A 92 -7.17 16.84 1.21
C ASN A 92 -8.56 16.43 0.68
N GLN A 93 -9.55 17.31 0.81
CA GLN A 93 -10.92 17.02 0.36
C GLN A 93 -10.98 16.57 -1.11
N LYS A 94 -10.30 17.29 -2.01
CA LYS A 94 -10.29 16.99 -3.45
C LYS A 94 -9.71 15.59 -3.73
N LEU A 95 -8.63 15.20 -3.06
CA LEU A 95 -8.08 13.85 -3.19
C LEU A 95 -9.01 12.78 -2.59
N ARG A 96 -9.66 13.06 -1.46
CA ARG A 96 -10.65 12.14 -0.88
C ARG A 96 -11.84 11.93 -1.80
N ASP A 97 -12.26 12.96 -2.52
CA ASP A 97 -13.34 12.86 -3.51
C ASP A 97 -12.92 11.96 -4.69
N ILE A 98 -11.69 12.12 -5.21
CA ILE A 98 -11.11 11.22 -6.22
C ILE A 98 -11.06 9.77 -5.72
N ILE A 99 -10.60 9.54 -4.48
CA ILE A 99 -10.55 8.20 -3.88
C ILE A 99 -11.97 7.62 -3.77
N ARG A 100 -12.96 8.41 -3.34
CA ARG A 100 -14.36 7.95 -3.23
C ARG A 100 -14.94 7.52 -4.58
N GLU A 101 -14.61 8.23 -5.65
CA GLU A 101 -15.12 7.96 -7.00
C GLU A 101 -14.39 6.80 -7.69
N HIS A 102 -13.07 6.73 -7.55
CA HIS A 102 -12.21 5.88 -8.37
C HIS A 102 -11.42 4.81 -7.59
N SER A 103 -11.68 4.62 -6.29
CA SER A 103 -10.98 3.61 -5.47
C SER A 103 -11.01 2.23 -6.10
N ILE A 104 -9.82 1.66 -6.31
CA ILE A 104 -9.67 0.29 -6.84
C ILE A 104 -10.30 -0.77 -5.93
N LEU A 105 -10.19 -0.61 -4.61
CA LEU A 105 -10.80 -1.55 -3.66
C LEU A 105 -12.33 -1.47 -3.70
N LYS A 106 -12.87 -0.24 -3.81
CA LYS A 106 -14.31 -0.01 -3.97
C LYS A 106 -14.81 -0.60 -5.28
N TRP A 107 -14.05 -0.43 -6.37
CA TRP A 107 -14.37 -0.99 -7.69
C TRP A 107 -14.55 -2.51 -7.65
N PHE A 108 -13.67 -3.23 -6.94
CA PHE A 108 -13.77 -4.68 -6.73
C PHE A 108 -14.97 -5.04 -5.84
N ALA A 109 -15.12 -4.36 -4.69
CA ALA A 109 -16.20 -4.64 -3.74
C ALA A 109 -17.59 -4.46 -4.37
N GLU A 110 -17.82 -3.38 -5.14
CA GLU A 110 -19.09 -3.11 -5.83
C GLU A 110 -19.42 -4.12 -6.93
N ARG A 111 -18.43 -4.91 -7.37
CA ARG A 111 -18.59 -6.00 -8.36
C ARG A 111 -18.74 -7.37 -7.70
N GLY A 112 -18.86 -7.43 -6.39
CA GLY A 112 -19.04 -8.67 -5.64
C GLY A 112 -17.75 -9.45 -5.40
N HIS A 113 -16.59 -8.86 -5.67
CA HIS A 113 -15.30 -9.45 -5.31
C HIS A 113 -14.97 -9.19 -3.83
N LYS A 114 -14.28 -10.13 -3.21
CA LYS A 114 -13.74 -9.99 -1.86
C LYS A 114 -12.36 -9.34 -1.93
N ALA A 115 -12.23 -8.16 -1.34
CA ALA A 115 -10.96 -7.44 -1.22
C ALA A 115 -10.61 -7.19 0.26
N ALA A 116 -9.33 -6.95 0.55
CA ALA A 116 -8.88 -6.53 1.87
C ALA A 116 -7.60 -5.69 1.80
N PHE A 117 -7.46 -4.79 2.76
CA PHE A 117 -6.20 -4.11 3.07
C PHE A 117 -5.57 -4.79 4.29
N LEU A 118 -4.47 -5.52 4.10
CA LEU A 118 -3.91 -6.41 5.12
C LEU A 118 -3.08 -5.69 6.20
N ASN A 119 -3.02 -4.36 6.20
CA ASN A 119 -2.38 -3.61 7.29
C ASN A 119 -3.34 -3.50 8.47
N ALA A 120 -2.85 -3.88 9.65
CA ALA A 120 -3.54 -3.67 10.92
C ALA A 120 -3.28 -2.28 11.48
N PHE A 121 -4.19 -1.84 12.34
CA PHE A 121 -4.21 -0.55 12.98
C PHE A 121 -4.01 -0.71 14.49
N HIS A 122 -3.38 0.27 15.12
CA HIS A 122 -3.16 0.27 16.57
C HIS A 122 -4.49 0.50 17.31
N PRO A 123 -4.66 0.01 18.55
CA PRO A 123 -5.94 0.08 19.26
C PRO A 123 -6.60 1.47 19.32
N PRO A 124 -5.88 2.59 19.58
CA PRO A 124 -6.49 3.93 19.58
C PRO A 124 -7.18 4.36 18.27
N PHE A 125 -6.90 3.72 17.14
CA PHE A 125 -7.62 3.96 15.89
C PHE A 125 -9.12 3.63 16.02
N PHE A 126 -9.45 2.60 16.80
CA PHE A 126 -10.81 2.08 16.96
C PHE A 126 -11.64 2.82 18.01
N ASP A 127 -11.04 3.78 18.73
CA ASP A 127 -11.75 4.67 19.66
C ASP A 127 -12.59 5.73 18.91
N TYR A 128 -12.41 5.85 17.60
CA TYR A 128 -13.07 6.83 16.74
C TYR A 128 -13.86 6.13 15.63
N ASN A 129 -14.94 6.78 15.19
CA ASN A 129 -15.54 6.46 13.90
C ASN A 129 -14.61 6.97 12.78
N PRO A 130 -14.12 6.12 11.86
CA PRO A 130 -13.22 6.53 10.78
C PRO A 130 -13.78 7.65 9.90
N HIS A 131 -15.10 7.78 9.78
CA HIS A 131 -15.72 8.89 9.04
C HIS A 131 -15.54 10.25 9.72
N ASP A 132 -15.51 10.28 11.06
CA ASP A 132 -15.35 11.52 11.83
C ASP A 132 -13.90 12.01 11.81
N ILE A 133 -12.95 11.08 11.69
CA ILE A 133 -11.51 11.37 11.62
C ILE A 133 -10.94 11.30 10.21
N ILE A 134 -11.78 11.29 9.16
CA ILE A 134 -11.35 11.07 7.76
C ILE A 134 -10.26 12.05 7.28
N GLY A 135 -10.20 13.26 7.86
CA GLY A 135 -9.16 14.24 7.59
C GLY A 135 -7.76 13.86 8.08
N HIS A 136 -7.66 12.87 8.96
CA HIS A 136 -6.42 12.35 9.57
C HIS A 136 -6.10 10.92 9.10
N LEU A 137 -6.78 10.43 8.06
CA LEU A 137 -6.54 9.12 7.48
C LEU A 137 -5.62 9.25 6.26
N SER A 138 -4.66 8.33 6.13
CA SER A 138 -3.82 8.21 4.92
C SER A 138 -4.67 7.88 3.69
N ALA A 139 -4.09 8.06 2.48
CA ALA A 139 -4.76 7.67 1.24
C ALA A 139 -5.14 6.18 1.23
N THR A 140 -4.30 5.30 1.75
CA THR A 140 -4.59 3.86 1.93
C THR A 140 -5.79 3.62 2.85
N SER A 141 -5.85 4.30 4.01
CA SER A 141 -6.95 4.18 4.97
C SER A 141 -8.27 4.72 4.42
N VAL A 142 -8.25 5.85 3.70
CA VAL A 142 -9.44 6.37 3.00
C VAL A 142 -9.89 5.38 1.91
N THR A 143 -8.95 4.78 1.17
CA THR A 143 -9.25 3.77 0.14
C THR A 143 -9.97 2.55 0.73
N ASN A 144 -9.51 2.06 1.89
CA ASN A 144 -10.18 0.98 2.64
C ASN A 144 -11.57 1.40 3.13
N LEU A 145 -11.68 2.60 3.72
CA LEU A 145 -12.93 3.14 4.25
C LEU A 145 -14.02 3.27 3.20
N VAL A 146 -13.73 3.92 2.06
CA VAL A 146 -14.74 4.15 1.00
C VAL A 146 -15.15 2.87 0.28
N ALA A 147 -14.33 1.82 0.36
CA ALA A 147 -14.65 0.49 -0.15
C ALA A 147 -15.56 -0.31 0.81
N GLY A 148 -15.86 0.24 2.00
CA GLY A 148 -16.68 -0.46 3.00
C GLY A 148 -15.98 -1.68 3.62
N LEU A 149 -14.66 -1.72 3.56
CA LEU A 149 -13.86 -2.85 4.05
C LEU A 149 -13.58 -2.71 5.55
N PRO A 150 -13.47 -3.83 6.29
CA PRO A 150 -13.09 -3.79 7.70
C PRO A 150 -11.67 -3.26 7.88
N PHE A 151 -11.40 -2.70 9.05
CA PHE A 151 -10.06 -2.38 9.51
C PHE A 151 -9.57 -3.48 10.45
N PHE A 152 -8.38 -4.01 10.19
CA PHE A 152 -7.80 -5.05 11.04
C PHE A 152 -7.15 -4.43 12.28
N GLY A 153 -7.37 -5.05 13.44
CA GLY A 153 -6.84 -4.61 14.72
C GLY A 153 -5.84 -5.59 15.32
N LEU A 154 -5.61 -5.45 16.62
CA LEU A 154 -4.63 -6.25 17.35
C LEU A 154 -4.99 -7.75 17.40
N ASP A 155 -6.28 -8.08 17.45
CA ASP A 155 -6.69 -9.49 17.45
C ASP A 155 -6.52 -10.14 16.08
N ASP A 156 -6.71 -9.39 14.99
CA ASP A 156 -6.38 -9.86 13.64
C ASP A 156 -4.88 -10.15 13.46
N LEU A 157 -4.01 -9.39 14.13
CA LEU A 157 -2.57 -9.69 14.18
C LEU A 157 -2.29 -10.99 14.90
N LYS A 158 -2.89 -11.20 16.08
CA LYS A 158 -2.72 -12.44 16.87
C LYS A 158 -3.21 -13.66 16.10
N ASP A 159 -4.30 -13.51 15.37
CA ASP A 159 -4.93 -14.59 14.59
C ASP A 159 -4.28 -14.78 13.21
N GLY A 160 -3.26 -14.00 12.85
CA GLY A 160 -2.57 -14.09 11.56
C GLY A 160 -3.51 -13.80 10.37
N ARG A 161 -4.42 -12.85 10.54
CA ARG A 161 -5.32 -12.30 9.51
C ARG A 161 -4.76 -11.03 8.84
N ALA A 162 -3.87 -10.33 9.53
CA ALA A 162 -3.25 -9.10 9.06
C ALA A 162 -1.81 -9.00 9.56
N LEU A 163 -1.08 -7.99 9.09
CA LEU A 163 0.23 -7.59 9.58
C LEU A 163 0.23 -6.11 9.94
N TYR A 164 1.08 -5.69 10.87
CA TYR A 164 1.25 -4.26 11.09
C TYR A 164 2.12 -3.68 9.96
N GLN A 165 2.05 -2.37 9.73
CA GLN A 165 2.69 -1.73 8.57
C GLN A 165 4.22 -1.85 8.53
N ASP A 166 4.86 -2.15 9.66
CA ASP A 166 6.29 -2.43 9.76
C ASP A 166 6.65 -3.90 9.52
N ILE A 167 5.65 -4.74 9.19
CA ILE A 167 5.71 -6.18 8.96
C ILE A 167 6.03 -7.00 10.23
N SER A 168 6.91 -6.51 11.10
CA SER A 168 7.39 -7.24 12.28
C SER A 168 6.47 -7.11 13.50
N GLY A 169 5.74 -6.00 13.64
CA GLY A 169 4.97 -5.67 14.85
C GLY A 169 5.79 -4.97 15.94
N ASP A 170 7.07 -4.66 15.71
CA ASP A 170 7.93 -3.98 16.69
C ASP A 170 7.39 -2.61 17.08
N GLY A 171 6.94 -1.82 16.11
CA GLY A 171 6.41 -0.47 16.33
C GLY A 171 5.11 -0.46 17.13
N LEU A 172 4.38 -1.58 17.21
CA LEU A 172 3.25 -1.71 18.14
C LEU A 172 3.72 -2.00 19.57
N ARG A 173 4.75 -2.84 19.73
CA ARG A 173 5.33 -3.14 21.05
C ARG A 173 6.00 -1.91 21.66
N GLU A 174 6.72 -1.13 20.87
CA GLU A 174 7.32 0.13 21.31
C GLU A 174 6.28 1.13 21.82
N LYS A 175 5.06 1.08 21.26
CA LYS A 175 3.90 1.87 21.73
C LYS A 175 3.18 1.25 22.94
N GLY A 176 3.68 0.13 23.49
CA GLY A 176 3.13 -0.54 24.66
C GLY A 176 1.99 -1.52 24.39
N PHE A 177 1.72 -1.88 23.13
CA PHE A 177 0.68 -2.85 22.80
C PHE A 177 1.19 -4.29 22.80
N ALA A 178 0.36 -5.22 23.25
CA ALA A 178 0.65 -6.66 23.26
C ALA A 178 0.53 -7.28 21.85
N ALA A 179 1.39 -6.86 20.92
CA ALA A 179 1.46 -7.37 19.56
C ALA A 179 2.42 -8.58 19.43
N PRO A 180 2.13 -9.55 18.55
CA PRO A 180 3.09 -10.59 18.21
C PRO A 180 4.28 -9.98 17.45
N ILE A 181 5.49 -10.51 17.69
CA ILE A 181 6.62 -10.25 16.78
C ILE A 181 6.63 -11.33 15.72
N THR A 182 6.69 -10.88 14.46
CA THR A 182 6.57 -11.72 13.28
C THR A 182 7.87 -11.66 12.49
N SER A 183 8.46 -12.82 12.18
CA SER A 183 9.62 -12.85 11.29
C SER A 183 9.19 -12.56 9.84
N PRO A 184 10.09 -12.08 8.96
CA PRO A 184 9.78 -11.86 7.56
C PRO A 184 9.19 -13.11 6.86
N GLU A 185 9.71 -14.30 7.16
CA GLU A 185 9.22 -15.57 6.62
C GLU A 185 7.78 -15.82 7.06
N LYS A 186 7.50 -15.61 8.36
CA LYS A 186 6.16 -15.80 8.90
C LYS A 186 5.17 -14.79 8.34
N ALA A 187 5.60 -13.55 8.13
CA ALA A 187 4.81 -12.52 7.48
C ALA A 187 4.46 -12.92 6.04
N GLY A 188 5.42 -13.45 5.29
CA GLY A 188 5.20 -14.00 3.95
C GLY A 188 4.16 -15.14 3.93
N GLU A 189 4.25 -16.08 4.88
CA GLU A 189 3.24 -17.14 5.05
C GLU A 189 1.84 -16.59 5.36
N ILE A 190 1.74 -15.57 6.21
CA ILE A 190 0.47 -14.92 6.55
C ILE A 190 -0.13 -14.26 5.30
N ILE A 191 0.64 -13.45 4.58
CA ILE A 191 0.19 -12.78 3.35
C ILE A 191 -0.25 -13.81 2.31
N GLY A 192 0.57 -14.83 2.06
CA GLY A 192 0.28 -15.88 1.08
C GLY A 192 -0.99 -16.65 1.41
N ARG A 193 -1.20 -17.01 2.68
CA ARG A 193 -2.43 -17.66 3.15
C ARG A 193 -3.64 -16.75 3.03
N GLN A 194 -3.54 -15.50 3.48
CA GLN A 194 -4.66 -14.56 3.45
C GLN A 194 -5.07 -14.19 2.01
N ALA A 195 -4.12 -14.06 1.10
CA ALA A 195 -4.41 -13.76 -0.31
C ALA A 195 -5.35 -14.80 -0.97
N GLN A 196 -5.37 -16.05 -0.50
CA GLN A 196 -6.27 -17.09 -1.02
C GLN A 196 -7.74 -16.89 -0.62
N HIS A 197 -8.02 -16.08 0.41
CA HIS A 197 -9.39 -15.83 0.89
C HIS A 197 -10.13 -14.74 0.08
N TYR A 198 -9.41 -13.99 -0.76
CA TYR A 198 -9.90 -12.82 -1.50
C TYR A 198 -9.90 -13.09 -3.00
N HIS A 199 -11.06 -12.95 -3.68
CA HIS A 199 -11.31 -13.35 -5.07
C HIS A 199 -12.42 -12.51 -5.71
#